data_AF-A0A354P4J2-F1
#
_entry.id   AF-A0A354P4J2-F1
#
_cell.length_a   1.000
_cell.length_b   1.000
_cell.length_c   1.000
_cell.angle_alpha   90.00
_cell.angle_beta   90.00
_cell.angle_gamma   90.00
#
_symmetry.space_group_name_H-M   'P 1'
#
loop_
_entity.id
_entity.type
_entity.pdbx_description
1 polymer ?
#
loop_
_entity_poly.entity_id
_entity_poly.type
_entity_poly.pdbx_seq_one_letter_code
_entity_poly.pdbx_strand_id
1 'polypeptide(L)'
;MMTKPVSVDFQFSIQQRGRGAKKQMCEGEKESTKTLESIPRIARYMALAIHFEDLIQRGVVTDYADLARLGHVTRARVTQIMNLRLLAPEIQEELLFLQRKSKGEELLPFKWLQSLAGNSNWQEQRRQWQSGVAS
;
A
#
# COMPACT_ATOMS: atom_id res chain seq x y z
N MET A 1 -1.44 -14.49 -31.17
CA MET A 1 -1.46 -13.09 -30.70
C MET A 1 -0.52 -13.00 -29.52
N MET A 2 0.54 -12.20 -29.64
CA MET A 2 1.62 -12.11 -28.65
C MET A 2 1.14 -11.30 -27.44
N THR A 3 1.13 -11.92 -26.25
CA THR A 3 0.93 -11.23 -24.98
C THR A 3 2.14 -10.34 -24.72
N LYS A 4 1.94 -9.03 -24.79
CA LYS A 4 2.97 -8.06 -24.39
C LYS A 4 3.23 -8.25 -22.89
N PRO A 5 4.49 -8.39 -22.43
CA PRO A 5 4.76 -8.40 -21.00
C PRO A 5 4.37 -7.04 -20.42
N VAL A 6 3.43 -7.04 -19.48
CA VAL A 6 3.11 -5.88 -18.65
C VAL A 6 4.19 -5.84 -17.56
N SER A 7 5.30 -5.16 -17.84
CA SER A 7 6.30 -4.84 -16.83
C SER A 7 5.80 -3.69 -15.98
N VAL A 8 5.48 -3.95 -14.72
CA VAL A 8 5.17 -2.89 -13.77
C VAL A 8 6.36 -2.67 -12.85
N ASP A 9 7.19 -1.68 -13.21
CA ASP A 9 8.31 -1.22 -12.38
C ASP A 9 7.77 -0.50 -11.16
N PHE A 10 7.49 -1.24 -10.09
CA PHE A 10 7.21 -0.64 -8.78
C PHE A 10 8.50 -0.58 -7.97
N GLN A 11 9.11 0.60 -7.97
CA GLN A 11 10.35 0.86 -7.23
C GLN A 11 10.08 0.87 -5.71
N PHE A 12 10.19 -0.28 -5.07
CA PHE A 12 10.34 -0.37 -3.62
C PHE A 12 11.84 -0.27 -3.30
N SER A 13 12.26 0.76 -2.58
CA SER A 13 13.66 0.90 -2.15
C SER A 13 14.00 -0.18 -1.13
N ILE A 14 14.58 -1.29 -1.58
CA ILE A 14 15.22 -2.28 -0.71
C ILE A 14 16.70 -1.94 -0.69
N GLN A 15 17.16 -1.21 0.33
CA GLN A 15 18.59 -1.01 0.51
C GLN A 15 19.19 -2.30 1.08
N GLN A 16 19.94 -3.04 0.26
CA GLN A 16 20.75 -4.17 0.71
C GLN A 16 21.99 -3.64 1.42
N ARG A 17 22.15 -3.92 2.72
CA ARG A 17 23.44 -3.76 3.41
C ARG A 17 24.05 -5.15 3.64
N GLY A 18 24.91 -5.55 2.69
CA GLY A 18 25.84 -6.67 2.85
C GLY A 18 25.27 -8.10 2.78
N ARG A 19 26.12 -9.05 2.40
CA ARG A 19 25.80 -10.49 2.38
C ARG A 19 25.61 -11.00 3.82
N GLY A 20 24.37 -11.32 4.20
CA GLY A 20 24.06 -12.17 5.36
C GLY A 20 23.37 -11.53 6.58
N ALA A 21 23.06 -10.23 6.59
CA ALA A 21 22.41 -9.59 7.73
C ALA A 21 20.87 -9.70 7.70
N LYS A 22 20.24 -9.99 8.85
CA LYS A 22 18.77 -10.00 9.04
C LYS A 22 18.19 -8.63 8.65
N LYS A 23 17.14 -8.64 7.83
CA LYS A 23 16.42 -7.44 7.36
C LYS A 23 15.82 -6.72 8.58
N GLN A 24 16.45 -5.63 9.00
CA GLN A 24 15.97 -4.77 10.08
C GLN A 24 15.70 -3.38 9.49
N MET A 25 14.53 -2.83 9.76
CA MET A 25 14.10 -1.52 9.28
C MET A 25 14.74 -0.47 10.20
N CYS A 26 15.86 0.12 9.79
CA CYS A 26 16.48 1.24 10.50
C CYS A 26 16.32 2.50 9.67
N GLU A 27 15.74 3.52 10.29
CA GLU A 27 15.56 4.88 9.79
C GLU A 27 16.93 5.53 9.57
N GLY A 28 17.15 6.06 8.37
CA GLY A 28 18.44 6.60 7.95
C GLY A 28 18.25 7.67 6.88
N GLU A 29 18.42 8.89 7.33
CA GLU A 29 18.38 10.18 6.65
C GLU A 29 18.98 10.17 5.23
N LYS A 30 18.21 10.59 4.24
CA LYS A 30 18.73 10.97 2.91
C LYS A 30 18.19 12.33 2.51
N GLU A 31 19.14 13.19 2.23
CA GLU A 31 19.05 14.62 2.10
C GLU A 31 18.12 15.11 0.98
N SER A 32 17.49 16.23 1.33
CA SER A 32 16.81 17.24 0.52
C SER A 32 17.02 17.21 -1.00
N THR A 33 15.98 16.79 -1.72
CA THR A 33 15.61 17.42 -2.99
C THR A 33 14.25 18.10 -2.84
N LYS A 34 14.12 19.21 -3.58
CA LYS A 34 13.08 20.25 -3.49
C LYS A 34 11.64 19.69 -3.49
N THR A 35 10.81 20.38 -2.73
CA THR A 35 9.33 20.37 -2.62
C THR A 35 8.59 19.95 -3.89
N LEU A 36 8.29 18.65 -3.99
CA LEU A 36 7.15 18.12 -4.73
C LEU A 36 6.39 17.25 -3.73
N GLU A 37 5.09 17.50 -3.62
CA GLU A 37 4.17 16.87 -2.69
C GLU A 37 4.33 15.34 -2.74
N SER A 38 5.04 14.79 -1.75
CA SER A 38 5.36 13.37 -1.74
C SER A 38 4.11 12.60 -1.32
N ILE A 39 3.46 11.97 -2.31
CA ILE A 39 2.28 11.12 -2.14
C ILE A 39 2.51 10.15 -0.98
N PRO A 40 1.63 10.11 0.04
CA PRO A 40 1.76 9.19 1.16
C PRO A 40 1.89 7.74 0.69
N ARG A 41 2.71 6.96 1.40
CA ARG A 41 2.96 5.56 1.07
C ARG A 41 1.66 4.74 1.04
N ILE A 42 0.73 5.06 1.92
CA ILE A 42 -0.57 4.38 2.02
C ILE A 42 -1.48 4.71 0.84
N ALA A 43 -1.49 5.97 0.39
CA ALA A 43 -2.21 6.36 -0.82
C ALA A 43 -1.72 5.55 -2.04
N ARG A 44 -0.40 5.36 -2.16
CA ARG A 44 0.19 4.49 -3.19
C ARG A 44 -0.26 3.03 -3.06
N TYR A 45 -0.41 2.50 -1.85
CA TYR A 45 -0.92 1.14 -1.65
C TYR A 45 -2.40 1.02 -2.00
N MET A 46 -3.21 2.02 -1.67
CA MET A 46 -4.62 2.03 -2.04
C MET A 46 -4.79 2.06 -3.57
N ALA A 47 -4.03 2.92 -4.25
CA ALA A 47 -4.00 2.98 -5.72
C ALA A 47 -3.53 1.65 -6.33
N LEU A 48 -2.53 1.01 -5.73
CA LEU A 48 -2.03 -0.29 -6.18
C LEU A 48 -3.08 -1.40 -6.00
N ALA A 49 -3.83 -1.37 -4.91
CA ALA A 49 -4.90 -2.34 -4.65
C ALA A 49 -6.02 -2.23 -5.72
N ILE A 50 -6.39 -1.00 -6.11
CA ILE A 50 -7.32 -0.75 -7.22
C ILE A 50 -6.77 -1.29 -8.53
N HIS A 51 -5.50 -1.00 -8.83
CA HIS A 51 -4.87 -1.47 -10.06
C HIS A 51 -4.79 -3.01 -10.13
N PHE A 52 -4.45 -3.66 -9.02
CA PHE A 52 -4.41 -5.12 -8.94
C PHE A 52 -5.79 -5.76 -9.11
N GLU A 53 -6.83 -5.15 -8.56
CA GLU A 53 -8.21 -5.59 -8.79
C GLU A 53 -8.57 -5.51 -10.29
N ASP A 54 -8.24 -4.41 -10.98
CA ASP A 54 -8.44 -4.29 -12.44
C ASP A 54 -7.70 -5.36 -13.23
N LEU A 55 -6.43 -5.63 -12.89
CA LEU A 55 -5.63 -6.65 -13.57
C LEU A 55 -6.23 -8.06 -13.41
N ILE A 56 -6.77 -8.37 -12.23
CA ILE A 56 -7.43 -9.65 -11.97
C ILE A 56 -8.77 -9.71 -12.70
N GLN A 57 -9.57 -8.65 -12.64
CA GLN A 57 -10.88 -8.58 -13.31
C GLN A 57 -10.76 -8.74 -14.82
N ARG A 58 -9.69 -8.19 -15.42
CA ARG A 58 -9.39 -8.31 -16.85
C ARG A 58 -8.73 -9.64 -17.23
N GLY A 59 -8.42 -10.51 -16.26
CA GLY A 59 -7.72 -11.78 -16.48
C GLY A 59 -6.27 -11.62 -16.95
N VAL A 60 -5.67 -10.44 -16.78
CA VAL A 60 -4.25 -10.20 -17.10
C VAL A 60 -3.37 -10.92 -16.08
N VAL A 61 -3.82 -10.98 -14.83
CA VAL A 61 -3.15 -11.69 -13.74
C VAL A 61 -4.12 -12.68 -13.12
N THR A 62 -3.66 -13.91 -12.93
CA THR A 62 -4.55 -15.03 -12.58
C THR A 62 -4.95 -15.02 -11.10
N ASP A 63 -4.00 -14.67 -10.22
CA ASP A 63 -4.20 -14.70 -8.77
C ASP A 63 -3.17 -13.82 -8.03
N TYR A 64 -3.28 -13.78 -6.70
CA TYR A 64 -2.35 -13.02 -5.85
C TYR A 64 -0.93 -13.58 -5.82
N ALA A 65 -0.74 -14.88 -6.08
CA ALA A 65 0.59 -15.47 -6.17
C ALA A 65 1.30 -15.03 -7.45
N ASP A 66 0.56 -14.85 -8.52
CA ASP A 66 1.03 -14.34 -9.80
C ASP A 66 1.42 -12.87 -9.70
N LEU A 67 0.58 -12.04 -9.07
CA LEU A 67 0.96 -10.65 -8.69
C LEU A 67 2.25 -10.61 -7.85
N ALA A 68 2.39 -11.52 -6.89
CA ALA A 68 3.56 -11.56 -6.02
C ALA A 68 4.84 -11.91 -6.80
N ARG A 69 4.76 -12.88 -7.72
CA ARG A 69 5.88 -13.26 -8.60
C ARG A 69 6.28 -12.11 -9.52
N LEU A 70 5.31 -11.48 -10.20
CA LEU A 70 5.54 -10.36 -11.11
C LEU A 70 6.09 -9.12 -10.39
N GLY A 71 5.58 -8.84 -9.18
CA GLY A 71 6.03 -7.70 -8.37
C GLY A 71 7.26 -7.98 -7.51
N HIS A 72 7.87 -9.17 -7.58
CA HIS A 72 8.99 -9.61 -6.73
C HIS A 72 8.78 -9.37 -5.21
N VAL A 73 7.54 -9.54 -4.75
CA VAL A 73 7.15 -9.40 -3.34
C VAL A 73 6.58 -10.70 -2.79
N THR A 74 6.42 -10.79 -1.48
CA THR A 74 5.75 -11.95 -0.87
C THR A 74 4.25 -11.90 -1.13
N ARG A 75 3.61 -13.08 -1.21
CA ARG A 75 2.14 -13.17 -1.27
C ARG A 75 1.47 -12.43 -0.12
N ALA A 76 2.03 -12.53 1.09
CA ALA A 76 1.53 -11.81 2.26
C ALA A 76 1.51 -10.28 2.04
N ARG A 77 2.50 -9.73 1.33
CA ARG A 77 2.55 -8.30 1.01
C ARG A 77 1.46 -7.90 0.02
N VAL A 78 1.21 -8.73 -1.01
CA VAL A 78 0.10 -8.53 -1.93
C VAL A 78 -1.22 -8.57 -1.19
N THR A 79 -1.45 -9.59 -0.34
CA THR A 79 -2.65 -9.69 0.49
C THR A 79 -2.86 -8.45 1.36
N GLN A 80 -1.81 -7.97 2.02
CA GLN A 80 -1.86 -6.75 2.82
C GLN A 80 -2.31 -5.54 2.00
N ILE A 81 -1.81 -5.38 0.77
CA ILE A 81 -2.24 -4.31 -0.13
C ILE A 81 -3.70 -4.51 -0.54
N MET A 82 -4.06 -5.73 -0.95
CA MET A 82 -5.42 -6.06 -1.37
C MET A 82 -6.47 -5.90 -0.27
N ASN A 83 -6.11 -6.13 1.00
CA ASN A 83 -6.99 -5.93 2.14
C ASN A 83 -7.50 -4.48 2.24
N LEU A 84 -6.79 -3.51 1.67
CA LEU A 84 -7.28 -2.12 1.64
C LEU A 84 -8.59 -1.97 0.86
N ARG A 85 -8.92 -2.89 -0.06
CA ARG A 85 -10.21 -2.95 -0.76
C ARG A 85 -11.38 -3.39 0.12
N LEU A 86 -11.12 -3.91 1.32
CA LEU A 86 -12.15 -4.30 2.29
C LEU A 86 -12.59 -3.14 3.19
N LEU A 87 -11.90 -2.00 3.11
CA LEU A 87 -12.29 -0.78 3.83
C LEU A 87 -13.59 -0.21 3.25
N ALA A 88 -14.34 0.54 4.05
CA ALA A 88 -15.52 1.26 3.59
C ALA A 88 -15.13 2.22 2.44
N PRO A 89 -15.98 2.38 1.41
CA PRO A 89 -15.66 3.18 0.22
C PRO A 89 -15.18 4.60 0.55
N GLU A 90 -15.79 5.26 1.53
CA GLU A 90 -15.43 6.63 1.92
C GLU A 90 -14.00 6.69 2.50
N ILE A 91 -13.61 5.67 3.28
CA ILE A 91 -12.26 5.55 3.83
C ILE A 91 -11.24 5.32 2.71
N GLN A 92 -11.59 4.52 1.70
CA GLN A 92 -10.71 4.30 0.55
C GLN A 92 -10.44 5.59 -0.22
N GLU A 93 -11.47 6.43 -0.42
CA GLU A 93 -11.34 7.75 -1.04
C GLU A 93 -10.45 8.67 -0.20
N GLU A 94 -10.68 8.75 1.11
CA GLU A 94 -9.84 9.54 2.02
C GLU A 94 -8.38 9.10 1.99
N LEU A 95 -8.10 7.79 1.87
CA LEU A 95 -6.73 7.29 1.72
C LEU A 95 -6.07 7.72 0.41
N LEU A 96 -6.83 7.83 -0.69
CA LEU A 96 -6.30 8.28 -1.99
C LEU A 96 -5.98 9.78 -1.99
N PHE A 97 -6.82 10.58 -1.32
CA PHE A 97 -6.68 12.04 -1.26
C PHE A 97 -6.01 12.55 0.03
N LEU A 98 -5.37 11.64 0.77
CA LEU A 98 -4.72 11.97 2.04
C LEU A 98 -3.64 13.03 1.83
N GLN A 99 -3.89 14.25 2.32
CA GLN A 99 -2.88 15.30 2.32
C GLN A 99 -1.84 14.99 3.38
N ARG A 100 -0.57 15.11 3.01
CA ARG A 100 0.53 14.87 3.94
C ARG A 100 0.60 16.01 4.96
N LYS A 101 0.24 15.75 6.22
CA LYS A 101 0.57 16.64 7.33
C LYS A 101 2.06 16.45 7.62
N SER A 102 2.86 17.45 7.25
CA SER A 102 4.29 17.58 7.55
C SER A 102 5.27 16.52 6.96
N LYS A 103 6.55 16.91 6.87
CA LYS A 103 7.64 16.03 6.42
C LYS A 103 8.04 15.08 7.57
N GLY A 104 7.62 13.82 7.47
CA GLY A 104 8.14 12.73 8.31
C GLY A 104 7.08 11.95 9.05
N GLU A 105 5.86 12.49 9.13
CA GLU A 105 4.76 11.85 9.82
C GLU A 105 4.08 10.82 8.90
N GLU A 106 4.24 9.53 9.21
CA GLU A 106 3.35 8.51 8.65
C GLU A 106 2.02 8.64 9.40
N LEU A 107 1.11 9.43 8.82
CA LEU A 107 -0.16 9.82 9.42
C LEU A 107 -1.00 8.67 9.98
N LEU A 108 -0.85 7.47 9.42
CA LEU A 108 -1.65 6.30 9.78
C LEU A 108 -0.79 5.05 9.77
N PRO A 109 -0.64 4.32 10.88
CA PRO A 109 0.10 3.06 10.87
C PRO A 109 -0.56 2.03 9.97
N PHE A 110 0.19 1.45 9.04
CA PHE A 110 -0.34 0.41 8.14
C PHE A 110 -0.98 -0.76 8.89
N LYS A 111 -0.43 -1.13 10.06
CA LYS A 111 -0.99 -2.19 10.92
C LYS A 111 -2.40 -1.86 11.41
N TRP A 112 -2.67 -0.60 11.73
CA TRP A 112 -3.99 -0.16 12.18
C TRP A 112 -5.01 -0.27 11.03
N LEU A 113 -4.64 0.13 9.81
CA LEU A 113 -5.47 -0.05 8.62
C LEU A 113 -5.79 -1.53 8.35
N GLN A 114 -4.81 -2.43 8.55
CA GLN A 114 -5.07 -3.88 8.42
C GLN A 114 -6.05 -4.38 9.46
N SER A 115 -6.01 -3.85 10.70
CA SER A 115 -6.99 -4.19 11.73
C SER A 115 -8.38 -3.68 11.37
N LEU A 116 -8.47 -2.48 10.80
CA LEU A 116 -9.73 -1.87 10.36
C LEU A 116 -10.36 -2.67 9.22
N ALA A 117 -9.56 -3.04 8.22
CA ALA A 117 -9.97 -3.88 7.10
C ALA A 117 -10.42 -5.29 7.51
N GLY A 118 -9.96 -5.78 8.67
CA GLY A 118 -10.38 -7.07 9.22
C GLY A 118 -11.81 -7.07 9.77
N ASN A 119 -12.42 -5.90 9.97
CA ASN A 119 -13.79 -5.78 10.45
C ASN A 119 -14.78 -5.72 9.27
N SER A 120 -15.64 -6.72 9.11
CA SER A 120 -16.62 -6.75 8.01
C SER A 120 -17.76 -5.72 8.14
N ASN A 121 -17.94 -5.07 9.30
CA ASN A 121 -18.97 -4.05 9.50
C ASN A 121 -18.44 -2.64 9.19
N TRP A 122 -18.86 -2.08 8.06
CA TRP A 122 -18.47 -0.72 7.64
C TRP A 122 -18.90 0.39 8.59
N GLN A 123 -20.02 0.25 9.32
CA GLN A 123 -20.41 1.26 10.31
C GLN A 123 -19.38 1.33 11.45
N GLU A 124 -18.89 0.16 11.88
CA GLU A 124 -17.85 0.09 12.90
C GLU A 124 -16.50 0.57 12.37
N GLN A 125 -16.17 0.25 11.11
CA GLN A 125 -14.98 0.83 10.48
C GLN A 125 -15.02 2.36 10.47
N ARG A 126 -16.15 2.98 10.08
CA ARG A 126 -16.31 4.43 10.06
C ARG A 126 -16.17 5.04 11.47
N ARG A 127 -16.74 4.41 12.50
CA ARG A 127 -16.58 4.85 13.89
C ARG A 127 -15.10 4.82 14.33
N GLN A 128 -14.41 3.72 14.08
CA GLN A 128 -13.00 3.59 14.42
C GLN A 128 -12.11 4.56 13.64
N TRP A 129 -12.43 4.78 12.36
CA TRP A 129 -11.75 5.74 11.50
C TRP A 129 -11.84 7.17 12.04
N GLN A 130 -13.05 7.63 12.38
CA GLN A 130 -13.28 8.96 12.94
C GLN A 130 -12.53 9.17 14.26
N SER A 131 -12.56 8.18 15.16
CA SER A 131 -11.83 8.25 16.43
C SER A 131 -10.30 8.20 16.25
N GLY A 132 -9.82 7.43 15.27
CA GLY A 132 -8.39 7.19 15.04
C GLY A 132 -7.68 8.27 14.22
N VAL A 133 -8.39 8.96 13.32
CA VAL A 133 -7.84 10.07 12.51
C VAL A 133 -7.91 11.41 13.26
N ALA A 134 -8.80 11.53 14.26
CA ALA A 134 -8.95 12.72 15.09
C ALA A 134 -7.98 12.77 16.31
N SER A 135 -7.21 11.71 16.54
CA SER A 135 -6.16 11.64 17.59
C SER A 135 -4.78 11.95 17.00
#